data_AF-A0A2S8DGQ6-F1
#
_entry.id   AF-A0A2S8DGQ6-F1
#
_cell.length_a   1.000
_cell.length_b   1.000
_cell.length_c   1.000
_cell.angle_alpha   90.00
_cell.angle_beta   90.00
_cell.angle_gamma   90.00
#
_symmetry.space_group_name_H-M   'P 1'
#
loop_
_entity.id
_entity.type
_entity.pdbx_description
1 polymer ?
#
loop_
_entity_poly.entity_id
_entity_poly.type
_entity_poly.pdbx_seq_one_letter_code
_entity_poly.pdbx_strand_id
1 'polypeptide(L)'
;MARNAKYYKHDNSTVLAHTQERYSHAFKSDWYQHPPCTEEQAEWLIQCYRRRGCEVKKALSLDYRHWIISVRLPYSERPPRLSRTYQQRIWR
;
A
#
# COMPACT_ATOMS: atom_id res chain seq x y z
N MET A 1 -29.08 45.27 48.60
CA MET A 1 -28.07 45.42 47.52
C MET A 1 -27.71 44.04 46.99
N ALA A 2 -28.33 43.60 45.89
CA ALA A 2 -28.10 42.27 45.32
C ALA A 2 -27.02 42.34 44.23
N ARG A 3 -25.98 41.50 44.36
CA ARG A 3 -24.89 41.37 43.38
C ARG A 3 -25.31 40.39 42.29
N ASN A 4 -25.62 40.90 41.10
CA ASN A 4 -25.90 40.10 39.91
C ASN A 4 -24.57 39.58 39.34
N ALA A 5 -24.21 38.33 39.64
CA ALA A 5 -23.13 37.64 38.95
C ALA A 5 -23.68 37.04 37.65
N LYS A 6 -23.29 37.61 36.51
CA LYS A 6 -23.62 37.09 35.19
C LYS A 6 -22.87 35.78 34.99
N TYR A 7 -23.60 34.66 34.93
CA TYR A 7 -23.06 33.38 34.52
C TYR A 7 -22.65 33.46 33.05
N TYR A 8 -21.35 33.61 32.80
CA TYR A 8 -20.80 33.54 31.45
C TYR A 8 -20.73 32.05 31.06
N LYS A 9 -21.62 31.60 30.17
CA LYS A 9 -21.46 30.29 29.53
C LYS A 9 -20.22 30.35 28.64
N HIS A 10 -19.14 29.72 29.11
CA HIS A 10 -18.03 29.38 28.24
C HIS A 10 -18.47 28.14 27.46
N ASP A 11 -19.09 28.35 26.29
CA ASP A 11 -19.23 27.28 25.31
C ASP A 11 -17.82 26.86 24.90
N ASN A 12 -17.29 25.86 25.61
CA ASN A 12 -16.12 25.10 25.19
C ASN A 12 -16.53 24.22 24.00
N SER A 13 -16.93 24.85 22.90
CA SER A 13 -16.72 24.25 21.59
C SER A 13 -15.22 24.28 21.39
N THR A 14 -14.55 23.28 21.94
CA THR A 14 -13.25 22.86 21.45
C THR A 14 -13.47 22.58 19.98
N VAL A 15 -13.19 23.60 19.15
CA VAL A 15 -12.97 23.46 17.72
C VAL A 15 -12.07 22.26 17.61
N LEU A 16 -12.66 21.12 17.27
CA LEU A 16 -11.94 19.90 17.03
C LEU A 16 -10.99 20.29 15.92
N ALA A 17 -9.74 20.57 16.29
CA ALA A 17 -8.68 20.80 15.35
C ALA A 17 -8.81 19.65 14.37
N HIS A 18 -9.17 19.97 13.13
CA HIS A 18 -9.30 19.01 12.04
C HIS A 18 -7.92 18.39 11.90
N THR A 19 -7.70 17.33 12.67
CA THR A 19 -6.39 16.74 12.88
C THR A 19 -6.18 15.87 11.68
N GLN A 20 -5.70 16.52 10.63
CA GLN A 20 -5.12 15.94 9.44
C GLN A 20 -6.05 14.92 8.78
N GLU A 21 -6.67 15.33 7.68
CA GLU A 21 -7.08 14.42 6.62
C GLU A 21 -5.89 13.49 6.34
N ARG A 22 -5.90 12.31 6.98
CA ARG A 22 -4.94 11.26 6.71
C ARG A 22 -5.28 10.84 5.29
N TYR A 23 -4.51 11.34 4.34
CA TYR A 23 -4.50 10.86 2.97
C TYR A 23 -4.61 9.34 3.03
N SER A 24 -5.78 8.82 2.66
CA SER A 24 -5.98 7.39 2.55
C SER A 24 -5.00 6.93 1.49
N HIS A 25 -3.91 6.29 1.90
CA HIS A 25 -2.94 5.70 1.00
C HIS A 25 -3.61 4.48 0.36
N ALA A 26 -4.52 4.74 -0.57
CA ALA A 26 -5.16 3.71 -1.36
C ALA A 26 -4.08 3.13 -2.27
N PHE A 27 -3.49 2.01 -1.85
CA PHE A 27 -2.62 1.23 -2.72
C PHE A 27 -3.45 0.75 -3.90
N LYS A 28 -3.08 1.18 -5.10
CA LYS A 28 -3.66 0.61 -6.32
C LYS A 28 -3.14 -0.81 -6.43
N SER A 29 -4.02 -1.77 -6.69
CA SER A 29 -3.60 -3.16 -6.88
C SER A 29 -3.61 -3.46 -8.37
N ASP A 30 -2.46 -3.83 -8.91
CA ASP A 30 -2.35 -4.28 -10.30
C ASP A 30 -1.96 -5.77 -10.34
N TRP A 31 -2.23 -6.41 -11.47
CA TRP A 31 -1.86 -7.80 -11.72
C TRP A 31 -0.48 -7.83 -12.39
N TYR A 32 0.53 -8.22 -11.63
CA TYR A 32 1.85 -8.50 -12.18
C TYR A 32 1.87 -9.91 -12.77
N GLN A 33 2.16 -10.02 -14.07
CA GLN A 33 2.31 -11.28 -14.75
C GLN A 33 3.79 -11.69 -14.78
N HIS A 34 4.10 -12.88 -14.28
CA HIS A 34 5.43 -13.47 -14.40
C HIS A 34 5.67 -13.98 -15.83
N PRO A 35 6.94 -13.98 -16.28
CA PRO A 35 7.30 -14.66 -17.51
C PRO A 35 6.93 -16.16 -17.44
N PRO A 36 6.74 -16.82 -18.60
CA PRO A 36 6.41 -18.24 -18.64
C PRO A 36 7.45 -19.04 -17.86
N CYS A 37 6.99 -19.74 -16.83
CA CYS A 37 7.83 -20.47 -15.89
C CYS A 37 7.49 -21.96 -15.92
N THR A 38 8.44 -22.78 -15.46
CA THR A 38 8.24 -24.23 -15.31
C THR A 38 7.31 -24.52 -14.12
N GLU A 39 6.82 -25.75 -14.03
CA GLU A 39 5.87 -26.15 -12.98
C GLU A 39 6.43 -25.94 -11.55
N GLU A 40 7.66 -26.39 -11.31
CA GLU A 40 8.31 -26.23 -10.00
C GLU A 40 8.47 -24.75 -9.60
N GLN A 41 8.83 -23.90 -10.56
CA GLN A 41 8.95 -22.46 -10.34
C GLN A 41 7.60 -21.82 -10.03
N ALA A 42 6.56 -22.22 -10.77
CA ALA A 42 5.20 -21.74 -10.56
C ALA A 42 4.68 -22.11 -9.17
N GLU A 43 4.92 -23.34 -8.71
CA GLU A 43 4.54 -23.79 -7.38
C GLU A 43 5.28 -23.04 -6.28
N TRP A 44 6.60 -22.86 -6.43
CA TRP A 44 7.38 -22.06 -5.50
C TRP A 44 6.88 -20.62 -5.40
N LEU A 45 6.58 -19.98 -6.54
CA LEU A 45 6.02 -18.64 -6.58
C LEU A 45 4.67 -18.58 -5.85
N ILE A 46 3.76 -19.52 -6.12
CA ILE A 46 2.45 -19.59 -5.46
C ILE A 46 2.62 -19.73 -3.95
N GLN A 47 3.52 -20.61 -3.49
CA GLN A 47 3.80 -20.83 -2.07
C GLN A 47 4.32 -19.55 -1.40
N CYS A 48 5.30 -18.88 -2.02
CA CYS A 48 5.90 -17.64 -1.51
C CYS A 48 4.86 -16.50 -1.39
N TYR A 49 4.02 -16.31 -2.40
CA TYR A 49 3.00 -15.26 -2.39
C TYR A 49 1.82 -15.56 -1.48
N ARG A 50 1.40 -16.83 -1.37
CA ARG A 50 0.40 -17.26 -0.38
C ARG A 50 0.87 -17.01 1.04
N ARG A 51 2.14 -17.29 1.35
CA ARG A 51 2.73 -16.98 2.66
C ARG A 51 2.70 -15.49 2.99
N ARG A 52 2.78 -14.62 1.97
CA ARG A 52 2.68 -13.16 2.11
C ARG A 52 1.24 -12.63 2.12
N GLY A 53 0.24 -13.49 1.93
CA GLY A 53 -1.17 -13.10 1.87
C GLY A 53 -1.58 -12.42 0.56
N CYS A 54 -0.80 -12.58 -0.52
CA CYS A 54 -1.13 -12.01 -1.83
C CYS A 54 -2.04 -12.95 -2.64
N GLU A 55 -2.95 -12.38 -3.43
CA GLU A 55 -3.79 -13.14 -4.36
C GLU A 55 -2.97 -13.58 -5.57
N VAL A 56 -3.08 -14.86 -5.95
CA VAL A 56 -2.35 -15.44 -7.08
C VAL A 56 -3.33 -16.18 -7.99
N LYS A 57 -3.19 -15.98 -9.30
CA LYS A 57 -3.88 -16.71 -10.36
C LYS A 57 -2.86 -17.55 -11.13
N LYS A 58 -3.14 -18.85 -11.27
CA LYS A 58 -2.36 -19.79 -12.08
C LYS A 58 -3.16 -20.09 -13.35
N ALA A 59 -2.54 -19.86 -14.50
CA ALA A 59 -3.07 -20.19 -15.82
C ALA A 59 -2.05 -21.03 -16.58
N LEU A 60 -2.52 -21.90 -17.46
CA LEU A 60 -1.65 -22.67 -18.34
C LEU A 60 -1.49 -21.93 -19.67
N SER A 61 -0.28 -21.90 -20.21
CA SER A 61 -0.05 -21.35 -21.55
C SER A 61 -0.74 -22.20 -22.61
N LEU A 62 -1.05 -21.60 -23.76
CA LEU A 62 -1.69 -22.28 -24.90
C LEU A 62 -0.87 -23.48 -25.40
N ASP A 63 0.46 -23.40 -25.28
CA ASP A 63 1.38 -24.46 -25.70
C ASP A 63 1.48 -25.62 -24.67
N TYR A 64 0.73 -25.56 -23.57
CA TYR A 64 0.74 -26.54 -22.47
C TYR A 64 2.10 -26.81 -21.80
N ARG A 65 3.16 -26.12 -22.22
CA ARG A 65 4.54 -26.30 -21.72
C ARG A 65 4.88 -25.45 -20.51
N HIS A 66 4.24 -24.29 -20.37
CA HIS A 66 4.60 -23.29 -19.38
C HIS A 66 3.40 -22.83 -18.59
N TRP A 67 3.64 -22.47 -17.34
CA TRP A 67 2.66 -21.85 -16.47
C TRP A 67 2.80 -20.34 -16.52
N ILE A 68 1.65 -19.67 -16.56
CA ILE A 68 1.52 -18.22 -16.47
C ILE A 68 0.96 -17.91 -15.08
N ILE A 69 1.77 -17.22 -14.27
CA ILE A 69 1.39 -16.83 -12.91
C ILE A 69 1.14 -15.33 -12.87
N SER A 70 -0.07 -14.93 -12.45
CA SER A 70 -0.42 -13.53 -12.21
C SER A 70 -0.63 -13.30 -10.72
N VAL A 71 0.03 -12.28 -10.18
CA VAL A 71 0.00 -11.96 -8.75
C VAL A 71 -0.56 -10.57 -8.56
N ARG A 72 -1.50 -10.42 -7.64
CA ARG A 72 -2.02 -9.11 -7.25
C ARG A 72 -1.07 -8.46 -6.26
N LEU A 73 -0.36 -7.43 -6.73
CA LEU A 73 0.57 -6.66 -5.89
C LEU A 73 0.02 -5.25 -5.66
N PRO A 74 0.01 -4.77 -4.40
CA PRO A 74 -0.24 -3.37 -4.13
C PRO A 74 0.95 -2.55 -4.66
N TYR A 75 0.69 -1.69 -5.63
CA TYR A 75 1.65 -0.76 -6.18
C TYR A 75 1.38 0.66 -5.65
N SER A 76 2.44 1.35 -5.25
CA SER A 76 2.38 2.79 -4.97
C SER A 76 2.78 3.56 -6.22
N GLU A 77 1.92 4.46 -6.69
CA GLU A 77 2.24 5.36 -7.82
C GLU A 77 3.46 6.25 -7.55
N ARG A 78 3.70 6.51 -6.27
CA ARG A 78 4.87 7.28 -5.85
C ARG A 78 6.08 6.36 -5.84
N PRO A 79 7.20 6.77 -6.47
CA PRO A 79 8.43 6.02 -6.38
C PRO A 79 8.84 5.91 -4.90
N PRO A 80 9.50 4.80 -4.51
CA PRO A 80 10.04 4.69 -3.16
C PRO A 80 10.96 5.88 -2.90
N ARG A 81 10.90 6.43 -1.68
CA ARG A 81 11.80 7.51 -1.29
C ARG A 81 13.23 7.06 -1.52
N LEU A 82 13.94 7.80 -2.37
CA LEU A 82 15.31 7.46 -2.73
C LEU A 82 16.17 7.40 -1.46
N SER A 83 16.80 6.26 -1.22
CA SER A 83 17.61 6.06 -0.03
C SER A 83 18.90 6.89 -0.15
N ARG A 84 19.27 7.55 0.96
CA ARG A 84 20.47 8.41 1.00
C ARG A 84 21.76 7.61 1.15
N THR A 85 21.66 6.28 1.29
CA THR A 85 22.77 5.38 1.64
C THR A 85 23.90 5.39 0.62
N TYR A 86 23.59 5.52 -0.66
CA TYR A 86 24.57 5.50 -1.76
C TYR A 86 24.63 6.81 -2.57
N GLN A 87 23.94 7.86 -2.10
CA GLN A 87 23.97 9.17 -2.75
C GLN A 87 25.23 9.93 -2.32
N GLN A 88 26.25 9.95 -3.17
CA GLN A 88 27.42 10.79 -2.92
C GLN A 88 27.06 12.25 -3.21
N ARG A 89 27.53 13.15 -2.35
CA ARG A 89 27.24 14.59 -2.42
C ARG A 89 27.85 15.29 -3.64
N ILE A 90 28.82 14.66 -4.30
CA ILE A 90 29.54 15.15 -5.48
C ILE A 90 28.66 15.07 -6.74
N TRP A 91 27.74 14.10 -6.81
CA TRP A 91 26.84 13.90 -7.95
C TRP A 91 25.47 14.58 -7.74
N ARG A 92 25.40 15.59 -6.87
CA ARG A 92 24.19 16.40 -6.66
C ARG A 92 24.11 17.56 -7.63
#